data_AF-A0A923LT33-F1
#
_entry.id   AF-A0A923LT33-F1
#
_cell.length_a   1.000
_cell.length_b   1.000
_cell.length_c   1.000
_cell.angle_alpha   90.00
_cell.angle_beta   90.00
_cell.angle_gamma   90.00
#
_symmetry.space_group_name_H-M   'P 1'
#
loop_
_entity.id
_entity.type
_entity.pdbx_description
1 polymer ?
#
loop_
_entity_poly.entity_id
_entity_poly.type
_entity_poly.pdbx_seq_one_letter_code
_entity_poly.pdbx_strand_id
1 'polypeptide(L)' 'MPVEPCPCCGADIPQNPSWGYICPTCLWEIDYDAQDAPEEPSDQNHGLSLEEARMNFRTFGCSSPWLIERENE' A
#
# COMPACT_ATOMS: atom_id res chain seq x y z
N MET A 1 12.61 -13.39 -11.11
CA MET A 1 12.35 -12.01 -11.56
C MET A 1 12.91 -11.08 -10.51
N PRO A 2 13.48 -9.91 -10.87
CA PRO A 2 13.91 -8.95 -9.87
C PRO A 2 12.72 -8.46 -9.05
N VAL A 3 12.96 -8.16 -7.78
CA VAL A 3 11.97 -7.69 -6.82
C VAL A 3 12.44 -6.39 -6.18
N GLU A 4 11.49 -5.63 -5.65
CA GLU A 4 11.72 -4.46 -4.81
C GLU A 4 10.80 -4.53 -3.58
N PRO A 5 11.12 -3.85 -2.46
CA PRO A 5 10.28 -3.89 -1.27
C PRO A 5 9.05 -3.02 -1.45
N CYS A 6 7.88 -3.53 -1.06
CA CYS A 6 6.66 -2.72 -0.95
C CYS A 6 6.90 -1.54 0.00
N PRO A 7 6.58 -0.29 -0.39
CA PRO A 7 6.84 0.88 0.43
C PRO A 7 6.03 0.93 1.73
N CYS A 8 4.93 0.16 1.79
CA CYS A 8 4.04 0.06 2.94
C CYS A 8 4.47 -1.07 3.89
N CYS A 9 4.53 -2.32 3.42
CA CYS A 9 4.77 -3.49 4.29
C CYS A 9 6.18 -4.11 4.20
N GLY A 10 6.98 -3.72 3.20
CA GLY A 10 8.31 -4.28 2.97
C GLY A 10 8.35 -5.67 2.32
N ALA A 11 7.20 -6.27 1.98
CA ALA A 11 7.17 -7.53 1.23
C ALA A 11 7.74 -7.36 -0.19
N ASP A 12 8.36 -8.41 -0.72
CA ASP A 12 8.87 -8.42 -2.08
C ASP A 12 7.72 -8.30 -3.10
N ILE A 13 7.79 -7.27 -3.94
CA ILE A 13 6.91 -7.06 -5.10
C ILE A 13 7.74 -7.12 -6.40
N PRO A 14 7.12 -7.38 -7.57
CA PRO A 14 7.84 -7.30 -8.84
C PRO A 14 8.48 -5.93 -9.01
N GLN A 15 9.75 -5.90 -9.42
CA GLN A 15 10.41 -4.64 -9.76
C GLN A 15 9.70 -3.99 -10.96
N ASN A 16 9.41 -2.68 -10.87
CA ASN A 16 8.69 -1.91 -11.88
C ASN A 16 7.36 -2.58 -12.27
N PRO A 17 6.44 -2.73 -11.30
CA PRO A 17 5.16 -3.38 -11.54
C PRO A 17 4.29 -2.53 -12.48
N SER A 18 3.25 -3.13 -13.06
CA SER A 18 2.30 -2.39 -13.88
C SER A 18 1.59 -1.30 -13.08
N TRP A 19 1.14 -0.26 -13.77
CA TRP A 19 0.22 0.73 -13.20
C TRP A 19 -0.97 0.06 -12.51
N GLY A 20 -1.31 0.52 -11.31
CA GLY A 20 -2.37 -0.06 -10.49
C GLY A 20 -2.03 -1.40 -9.84
N TYR A 21 -0.75 -1.76 -9.76
CA TYR A 21 -0.35 -2.96 -9.03
C TYR A 21 -0.64 -2.80 -7.54
N ILE A 22 -1.40 -3.74 -6.99
CA ILE A 22 -1.73 -3.79 -5.57
C ILE A 22 -0.86 -4.84 -4.90
N CYS A 23 -0.16 -4.43 -3.83
CA CYS A 23 0.62 -5.35 -3.02
C CYS A 23 -0.30 -6.42 -2.40
N PRO A 24 -0.10 -7.72 -2.68
CA PRO A 24 -1.00 -8.76 -2.17
C PRO A 24 -0.87 -9.01 -0.66
N THR A 25 0.18 -8.46 -0.02
CA THR A 25 0.40 -8.61 1.43
C THR A 25 -0.34 -7.57 2.24
N CYS A 26 -0.32 -6.30 1.81
CA CYS A 26 -0.92 -5.21 2.57
C CYS A 26 -2.03 -4.47 1.82
N LEU A 27 -2.30 -4.79 0.56
CA LEU A 27 -3.32 -4.15 -0.27
C LEU A 27 -3.07 -2.65 -0.57
N TRP A 28 -1.84 -2.17 -0.41
CA TRP A 28 -1.43 -0.85 -0.91
C TRP A 28 -1.27 -0.90 -2.43
N GLU A 29 -1.95 0.01 -3.15
CA GLU A 29 -1.67 0.26 -4.56
C GLU A 29 -0.34 1.01 -4.67
N ILE A 30 0.60 0.48 -5.46
CA ILE A 30 1.95 1.03 -5.56
C ILE A 30 1.88 2.42 -6.19
N ASP A 31 2.06 3.41 -5.32
CA ASP A 31 2.19 4.82 -5.62
C ASP A 31 3.63 5.25 -5.29
N TYR A 32 4.39 5.60 -6.33
CA TYR A 32 5.76 6.08 -6.18
C TYR A 32 5.81 7.55 -5.75
N ASP A 33 4.80 8.36 -6.08
CA ASP A 33 4.74 9.76 -5.65
C ASP A 33 4.56 9.83 -4.11
N ALA A 34 3.75 8.93 -3.55
CA ALA A 34 3.62 8.76 -2.10
C ALA A 34 4.91 8.29 -1.40
N GLN A 35 5.91 7.75 -2.11
CA GLN A 35 7.21 7.44 -1.51
C GLN A 35 8.07 8.68 -1.29
N ASP A 36 7.99 9.63 -2.22
CA ASP A 36 8.70 10.90 -2.14
C ASP A 36 8.04 11.86 -1.13
N ALA A 37 6.73 11.74 -0.89
CA ALA A 37 5.97 12.52 0.08
C ALA A 37 5.06 11.63 0.96
N PRO A 38 5.62 10.90 1.96
CA PRO A 38 4.90 9.84 2.69
C PRO A 38 3.77 10.33 3.59
N GLU A 39 3.74 11.61 3.94
CA GLU A 39 2.69 12.23 4.76
C GLU A 39 1.53 12.78 3.92
N GLU A 40 1.72 12.94 2.60
CA GLU A 40 0.69 13.47 1.71
C GLU A 40 -0.33 12.37 1.32
N PRO A 41 -1.61 12.74 1.09
CA PRO A 41 -2.63 11.79 0.73
C PRO A 41 -2.41 11.24 -0.69
N SER A 42 -2.49 9.91 -0.84
CA SER A 42 -2.42 9.24 -2.14
C SER A 42 -3.81 9.16 -2.79
N ASP A 43 -3.95 9.67 -4.01
CA ASP A 43 -5.19 9.56 -4.78
C ASP A 43 -5.55 8.10 -5.09
N GLN A 44 -4.54 7.28 -5.37
CA GLN A 44 -4.71 5.84 -5.67
C GLN A 44 -5.18 5.07 -4.44
N ASN A 45 -4.75 5.48 -3.24
CA ASN A 45 -5.10 4.83 -1.99
C ASN A 45 -6.22 5.57 -1.22
N HIS A 46 -7.13 6.22 -1.95
CA HIS A 46 -8.35 6.85 -1.42
C HIS A 46 -8.10 7.94 -0.36
N GLY A 47 -7.03 8.71 -0.53
CA GLY A 47 -6.64 9.79 0.37
C GLY A 47 -5.84 9.36 1.58
N LEU A 48 -5.45 8.08 1.67
CA LEU A 48 -4.55 7.58 2.70
C LEU A 48 -3.10 7.97 2.39
N SER A 49 -2.36 8.46 3.39
CA SER A 49 -0.92 8.67 3.27
C SER A 49 -0.14 7.36 3.44
N LEU A 50 1.10 7.32 2.96
CA LEU A 50 1.97 6.14 3.12
C LEU A 50 2.35 5.91 4.60
N GLU A 51 2.51 6.98 5.38
CA GLU A 51 2.71 6.93 6.83
C GLU A 51 1.55 6.20 7.53
N GLU A 52 0.31 6.61 7.23
CA GLU A 52 -0.90 5.98 7.76
C GLU A 52 -1.03 4.54 7.32
N ALA A 53 -0.74 4.23 6.05
CA ALA A 53 -0.75 2.86 5.55
C ALA A 53 0.24 1.96 6.29
N ARG A 54 1.45 2.45 6.59
CA ARG A 54 2.45 1.70 7.39
C ARG A 54 1.97 1.46 8.82
N MET A 55 1.35 2.46 9.44
CA MET A 55 0.76 2.33 10.78
C MET A 55 -0.40 1.31 10.79
N ASN A 56 -1.28 1.39 9.80
CA ASN A 56 -2.38 0.46 9.61
C ASN A 56 -1.87 -0.96 9.40
N PHE A 57 -0.86 -1.16 8.55
CA PHE A 57 -0.32 -2.50 8.32
C PHE A 57 0.23 -3.13 9.60
N ARG A 58 0.96 -2.36 10.42
CA ARG A 58 1.46 -2.83 11.73
C ARG A 58 0.33 -3.18 12.71
N THR A 59 -0.83 -2.56 12.57
CA THR A 59 -1.96 -2.70 13.51
C THR A 59 -2.97 -3.76 13.06
N PHE A 60 -3.28 -3.81 11.76
CA PHE A 60 -4.38 -4.57 11.17
C PHE A 60 -3.93 -5.61 10.15
N GLY A 61 -2.66 -5.60 9.73
CA GLY A 61 -2.16 -6.48 8.67
C GLY A 61 -2.50 -6.02 7.24
N CYS A 62 -3.15 -4.88 7.07
CA CYS A 62 -3.44 -4.26 5.77
C CYS A 62 -3.23 -2.74 5.81
N SER A 63 -3.06 -2.12 4.64
CA SER A 63 -2.82 -0.69 4.46
C SER A 63 -4.03 0.15 4.86
N SER A 64 -5.24 -0.35 4.61
CA SER A 64 -6.48 0.32 4.93
C SER A 64 -7.44 -0.65 5.64
N PRO A 65 -7.83 -0.40 6.90
CA PRO A 65 -8.74 -1.29 7.63
C PRO A 65 -10.13 -1.38 6.99
N TRP A 66 -10.54 -0.36 6.22
CA TRP A 66 -11.80 -0.35 5.47
C TRP A 66 -11.88 -1.42 4.38
N LEU A 67 -10.74 -2.00 3.97
CA LEU A 67 -10.71 -3.12 3.02
C LEU A 67 -11.18 -4.44 3.67
N ILE A 68 -11.03 -4.59 4.99
CA ILE A 68 -11.46 -5.78 5.73
C ILE A 68 -13.00 -5.80 5.88
N GLU A 69 -13.63 -4.63 5.96
CA GLU A 69 -15.09 -4.54 6.11
C GLU A 69 -15.85 -4.96 4.84
N ARG A 70 -15.27 -4.75 3.65
CA ARG A 70 -15.91 -5.08 2.36
C ARG A 70 -15.93 -6.56 1.99
N GLU A 71 -15.21 -7.43 2.70
CA GLU A 71 -15.34 -8.89 2.52
C GLU A 71 -16.53 -9.49 3.28
N ASN A 72 -17.17 -8.72 4.16
CA ASN A 72 -18.28 -9.17 5.02
C ASN A 72 -19.66 -8.65 4.56
N GLU A 73 -19.74 -8.00 3.41
CA GLU A 73 -20.98 -7.59 2.72
C GLU A 73 -21.23 -8.44 1.46
#